data_AF-A0A958DTT0-F1
#
_entry.id   AF-A0A958DTT0-F1
#
_cell.length_a   1.000
_cell.length_b   1.000
_cell.length_c   1.000
_cell.angle_alpha   90.00
_cell.angle_beta   90.00
_cell.angle_gamma   90.00
#
_symmetry.space_group_name_H-M   'P 1'
#
loop_
_entity.id
_entity.type
_entity.pdbx_description
1 polymer ?
#
loop_
_entity_poly.entity_id
_entity_poly.type
_entity_poly.pdbx_seq_one_letter_code
_entity_poly.pdbx_strand_id
1 'polypeptide(L)'
;DGFSLPHLLDWRTSVTYQLNITPPQKGDKSADADADADADSLAAINTPDIYGNQRLPGDPRYQDFEPLDIPWRIGMNFSFSYAENDRSITRRFDTSMNGQLQITKGWQIRYSNRINIKEREIITQNFNISRDLHCWQLDFTWSPGKNFSYYRLEIRVKESMLRDLKLTKTAGGRPVF
;
A
#
# COMPACT_ATOMS: atom_id res chain seq x y z
N ASP A 1 58.86 -11.72 4.21
CA ASP A 1 57.58 -12.14 4.80
C ASP A 1 56.55 -11.02 4.66
N GLY A 2 55.54 -11.22 3.81
CA GLY A 2 54.61 -10.15 3.45
C GLY A 2 53.29 -10.65 2.88
N PHE A 3 52.78 -11.76 3.42
CA PHE A 3 51.46 -12.26 3.04
C PHE A 3 50.41 -11.55 3.90
N SER A 4 49.89 -10.44 3.38
CA SER A 4 48.69 -9.79 3.90
C SER A 4 47.47 -10.67 3.57
N LEU A 5 46.71 -11.06 4.60
CA LEU A 5 45.47 -11.81 4.40
C LEU A 5 44.47 -10.95 3.59
N PRO A 6 43.77 -11.53 2.60
CA PRO A 6 42.70 -10.82 1.92
C PRO A 6 41.61 -10.46 2.93
N HIS A 7 41.42 -9.17 3.19
CA HIS A 7 40.30 -8.68 3.98
C HIS A 7 39.07 -8.52 3.06
N LEU A 8 37.88 -8.77 3.61
CA LEU A 8 36.61 -8.55 2.92
C LEU A 8 36.44 -7.06 2.63
N LEU A 9 36.71 -6.65 1.38
CA LEU A 9 36.58 -5.24 0.97
C LEU A 9 35.12 -4.77 1.02
N ASP A 10 34.18 -5.60 0.54
CA ASP A 10 32.78 -5.22 0.39
C ASP A 10 31.83 -6.42 0.59
N TRP A 11 30.83 -6.25 1.46
CA TRP A 11 29.71 -7.20 1.62
C TRP A 11 28.37 -6.47 1.53
N ARG A 12 27.51 -6.91 0.61
CA ARG A 12 26.15 -6.38 0.46
C ARG A 12 25.14 -7.52 0.54
N THR A 13 24.18 -7.38 1.45
CA THR A 13 23.04 -8.28 1.58
C THR A 13 21.74 -7.50 1.40
N SER A 14 20.81 -8.06 0.64
CA SER A 14 19.48 -7.48 0.46
C SER A 14 18.41 -8.56 0.57
N VAL A 15 17.37 -8.26 1.34
CA VAL A 15 16.20 -9.11 1.52
C VAL A 15 14.98 -8.33 1.07
N THR A 16 14.20 -8.88 0.14
CA THR A 16 12.98 -8.26 -0.36
C THR A 16 11.80 -9.18 -0.11
N TYR A 17 10.76 -8.66 0.52
CA TYR A 17 9.49 -9.35 0.74
C TYR A 17 8.37 -8.60 0.03
N GLN A 18 7.46 -9.34 -0.61
CA GLN A 18 6.32 -8.80 -1.32
C GLN A 18 5.06 -9.58 -0.97
N LEU A 19 4.08 -8.91 -0.39
CA LEU A 19 2.76 -9.43 -0.08
C LEU A 19 1.74 -8.80 -1.03
N ASN A 20 0.85 -9.62 -1.58
CA ASN A 20 -0.22 -9.20 -2.48
C ASN A 20 -1.50 -9.91 -2.06
N ILE A 21 -2.58 -9.15 -1.87
CA ILE A 21 -3.93 -9.71 -1.77
C ILE A 21 -4.76 -9.10 -2.89
N THR A 22 -5.35 -9.97 -3.69
CA THR A 22 -6.36 -9.62 -4.69
C THR A 22 -7.64 -10.35 -4.31
N PRO A 23 -8.74 -9.62 -4.07
CA PRO A 23 -10.01 -10.25 -3.75
C PRO A 23 -10.46 -11.17 -4.89
N PRO A 24 -11.08 -12.32 -4.57
CA PRO A 24 -11.69 -13.16 -5.59
C PRO A 24 -12.79 -12.37 -6.30
N GLN A 25 -12.73 -12.31 -7.63
CA GLN A 25 -13.82 -11.72 -8.42
C GLN A 25 -15.07 -12.56 -8.19
N LYS A 26 -16.10 -11.99 -7.54
CA LYS A 26 -17.43 -12.62 -7.45
C LYS A 26 -17.89 -12.86 -8.88
N GLY A 27 -17.88 -14.12 -9.32
CA GLY A 27 -18.38 -14.50 -10.63
C GLY A 27 -19.82 -14.06 -10.73
N ASP A 28 -20.14 -13.25 -11.74
CA ASP A 28 -21.51 -12.91 -12.08
C ASP A 28 -22.26 -14.23 -12.28
N LYS A 29 -23.12 -14.58 -11.33
CA LYS A 29 -24.15 -15.59 -11.55
C LYS A 29 -25.21 -14.95 -12.45
N SER A 30 -24.89 -14.74 -13.72
CA SER A 30 -25.88 -14.71 -14.78
C SER A 30 -26.19 -16.17 -15.13
N ALA A 31 -27.13 -16.74 -14.40
CA ALA A 31 -27.82 -17.94 -14.82
C ALA A 31 -29.27 -17.77 -14.36
N ASP A 32 -30.12 -17.57 -15.35
CA ASP A 32 -31.57 -17.74 -15.23
C ASP A 32 -31.87 -19.01 -14.45
N ALA A 33 -32.55 -18.87 -13.32
CA ALA A 33 -33.02 -19.98 -12.50
C ALA A 33 -34.40 -19.62 -11.96
N ASP A 34 -35.39 -19.71 -12.84
CA ASP A 34 -36.72 -20.16 -12.45
C ASP A 34 -36.58 -21.59 -11.91
N ALA A 35 -36.59 -21.75 -10.59
CA ALA A 35 -36.80 -23.05 -9.95
C ALA A 35 -37.29 -22.83 -8.52
N ASP A 36 -38.57 -23.12 -8.37
CA ASP A 36 -39.35 -23.37 -7.16
C ASP A 36 -38.54 -23.57 -5.87
N ALA A 37 -38.90 -22.75 -4.87
CA ALA A 37 -38.60 -23.03 -3.49
C ALA A 37 -39.17 -24.40 -3.14
N ASP A 38 -38.31 -25.32 -2.68
CA ASP A 38 -38.61 -26.27 -1.61
C ASP A 38 -37.36 -27.10 -1.26
N ALA A 39 -37.03 -27.10 0.04
CA ALA A 39 -36.11 -28.01 0.74
C ALA A 39 -34.61 -28.01 0.37
N ASP A 40 -33.84 -27.05 0.90
CA ASP A 40 -32.50 -27.37 1.48
C ASP A 40 -31.98 -26.25 2.42
N SER A 41 -32.76 -25.91 3.46
CA SER A 41 -32.37 -24.87 4.44
C SER A 41 -31.64 -25.42 5.68
N LEU A 42 -31.39 -26.73 5.75
CA LEU A 42 -30.77 -27.36 6.93
C LEU A 42 -29.23 -27.38 6.87
N ALA A 43 -28.63 -27.22 5.68
CA ALA A 43 -27.18 -27.16 5.51
C ALA A 43 -26.55 -25.83 5.98
N ALA A 44 -27.35 -24.77 6.15
CA ALA A 44 -26.87 -23.43 6.52
C ALA A 44 -26.82 -23.17 8.05
N ILE A 45 -27.30 -24.10 8.87
CA ILE A 45 -27.48 -23.90 10.33
C ILE A 45 -26.17 -24.07 11.13
N ASN A 46 -25.12 -24.66 10.53
CA ASN A 46 -23.98 -25.19 11.29
C ASN A 46 -22.62 -24.51 11.05
N THR A 47 -22.56 -23.28 10.54
CA THR A 47 -21.31 -22.49 10.59
C THR A 47 -21.28 -21.60 11.82
N PRO A 48 -20.54 -21.97 12.88
CA PRO A 48 -20.32 -21.08 14.02
C PRO A 48 -19.51 -19.85 13.59
N ASP A 49 -19.88 -18.69 14.13
CA ASP A 49 -19.05 -17.49 14.02
C ASP A 49 -17.82 -17.57 14.96
N ILE A 50 -16.94 -16.56 14.91
CA ILE A 50 -15.71 -16.49 15.72
C ILE A 50 -16.02 -16.41 17.23
N TYR A 51 -17.28 -16.16 17.59
CA TYR A 51 -17.78 -16.12 18.97
C TYR A 51 -18.60 -17.37 19.35
N GLY A 52 -18.67 -18.38 18.50
CA GLY A 52 -19.34 -19.65 18.77
C GLY A 52 -20.87 -19.62 18.68
N ASN A 53 -21.47 -18.56 18.15
CA ASN A 53 -22.92 -18.45 17.99
C ASN A 53 -23.38 -19.05 16.66
N GLN A 54 -24.52 -19.74 16.68
CA GLN A 54 -25.17 -20.28 15.49
C GLN A 54 -25.86 -19.16 14.71
N ARG A 55 -25.51 -19.01 13.44
CA ARG A 55 -26.11 -18.04 12.51
C ARG A 55 -27.50 -18.50 12.08
N LEU A 56 -28.51 -17.65 12.26
CA LEU A 56 -29.83 -17.82 11.66
C LEU A 56 -29.88 -17.00 10.34
N PRO A 57 -30.26 -17.62 9.21
CA PRO A 57 -30.45 -16.88 7.96
C PRO A 57 -31.51 -15.77 8.16
N GLY A 58 -31.13 -14.51 7.95
CA GLY A 58 -32.05 -13.36 8.02
C GLY A 58 -32.20 -12.67 9.39
N ASP A 59 -31.31 -12.90 10.36
CA ASP A 59 -31.32 -12.13 11.63
C ASP A 59 -30.90 -10.66 11.39
N PRO A 60 -31.77 -9.66 11.63
CA PRO A 60 -31.44 -8.24 11.44
C PRO A 60 -30.37 -7.71 12.40
N ARG A 61 -29.97 -8.47 13.43
CA ARG A 61 -28.84 -8.15 14.31
C ARG A 61 -27.48 -8.51 13.70
N TYR A 62 -27.48 -9.37 12.67
CA TYR A 62 -26.31 -9.76 11.91
C TYR A 62 -26.36 -9.06 10.54
N GLN A 63 -25.81 -7.85 10.46
CA GLN A 63 -25.46 -7.29 9.17
C GLN A 63 -24.33 -8.16 8.60
N ASP A 64 -24.59 -8.79 7.46
CA ASP A 64 -23.54 -9.44 6.69
C ASP A 64 -22.46 -8.39 6.43
N PHE A 65 -21.34 -8.52 7.14
CA PHE A 65 -20.14 -7.78 6.80
C PHE A 65 -19.71 -8.30 5.44
N GLU A 66 -20.08 -7.58 4.37
CA GLU A 66 -19.56 -7.88 3.05
C GLU A 66 -18.03 -7.90 3.15
N PRO A 67 -17.38 -8.99 2.71
CA PRO A 67 -15.93 -9.08 2.76
C PRO A 67 -15.35 -7.86 2.03
N LEU A 68 -14.44 -7.17 2.72
CA LEU A 68 -13.81 -5.96 2.22
C LEU A 68 -12.93 -6.31 1.00
N ASP A 69 -13.50 -6.22 -0.20
CA ASP A 69 -12.85 -6.54 -1.48
C ASP A 69 -11.90 -5.42 -1.94
N ILE A 70 -10.90 -5.11 -1.10
CA ILE A 70 -9.92 -4.06 -1.35
C ILE A 70 -8.57 -4.70 -1.67
N PRO A 71 -8.10 -4.69 -2.94
CA PRO A 71 -6.78 -5.21 -3.26
C PRO A 71 -5.70 -4.32 -2.67
N TRP A 72 -4.73 -4.97 -2.02
CA TRP A 72 -3.60 -4.31 -1.41
C TRP A 72 -2.30 -5.05 -1.69
N ARG A 73 -1.23 -4.27 -1.74
CA ARG A 73 0.13 -4.73 -1.98
C ARG A 73 1.06 -4.06 -0.97
N ILE A 74 1.87 -4.86 -0.28
CA ILE A 74 2.90 -4.37 0.63
C ILE A 74 4.23 -4.99 0.22
N GLY A 75 5.21 -4.17 -0.09
CA GLY A 75 6.58 -4.57 -0.33
C GLY A 75 7.49 -4.02 0.77
N MET A 76 8.42 -4.82 1.26
CA MET A 76 9.45 -4.41 2.21
C MET A 76 10.81 -4.83 1.67
N ASN A 77 11.79 -3.95 1.76
CA ASN A 77 13.16 -4.23 1.40
C ASN A 77 14.07 -3.85 2.56
N PHE A 78 14.95 -4.77 2.93
CA PHE A 78 15.98 -4.60 3.93
C PHE A 78 17.31 -4.75 3.24
N SER A 79 18.21 -3.79 3.39
CA SER A 79 19.53 -3.84 2.78
C SER A 79 20.61 -3.49 3.79
N PHE A 80 21.61 -4.36 3.86
CA PHE A 80 22.81 -4.17 4.62
C PHE A 80 23.99 -4.07 3.66
N SER A 81 24.84 -3.06 3.88
CA SER A 81 26.11 -2.96 3.17
C SER A 81 27.22 -2.62 4.14
N TYR A 82 28.32 -3.32 3.96
CA TYR A 82 29.59 -3.13 4.61
C TYR A 82 30.61 -2.86 3.51
N ALA A 83 31.32 -1.76 3.60
CA ALA A 83 32.41 -1.41 2.71
C ALA A 83 33.57 -0.89 3.55
N GLU A 84 34.76 -1.42 3.33
CA GLU A 84 35.97 -1.05 4.04
C GLU A 84 37.02 -0.60 3.03
N ASN A 85 37.41 0.67 3.15
CA ASN A 85 38.52 1.25 2.40
C ASN A 85 39.65 1.58 3.38
N ASP A 86 40.88 1.73 2.88
CA ASP A 86 42.10 2.02 3.66
C ASP A 86 42.02 3.21 4.65
N ARG A 87 40.98 4.04 4.54
CA ARG A 87 40.77 5.25 5.36
C ARG A 87 39.44 5.26 6.13
N SER A 88 38.47 4.39 5.79
CA SER A 88 37.15 4.44 6.43
C SER A 88 36.34 3.15 6.28
N ILE A 89 35.59 2.85 7.34
CA ILE A 89 34.61 1.75 7.36
C ILE A 89 33.22 2.35 7.20
N THR A 90 32.53 1.99 6.11
CA THR A 90 31.14 2.39 5.85
C THR A 90 30.20 1.22 6.14
N ARG A 91 29.29 1.43 7.09
CA ARG A 91 28.23 0.46 7.43
C ARG A 91 26.88 1.12 7.26
N ARG A 92 26.05 0.58 6.39
CA ARG A 92 24.74 1.13 6.06
C ARG A 92 23.67 0.06 6.15
N PHE A 93 22.64 0.35 6.94
CA PHE A 93 21.45 -0.49 7.09
C PHE A 93 20.24 0.34 6.68
N ASP A 94 19.83 0.19 5.42
CA ASP A 94 18.63 0.87 4.91
C ASP A 94 17.46 -0.11 4.89
N THR A 95 16.27 0.41 5.17
CA THR A 95 15.00 -0.30 5.00
C THR A 95 14.04 0.58 4.23
N SER A 96 13.28 0.00 3.34
CA SER A 96 12.19 0.67 2.65
C SER A 96 10.94 -0.18 2.66
N MET A 97 9.80 0.48 2.79
CA MET A 97 8.49 -0.13 2.69
C MET A 97 7.68 0.60 1.63
N ASN A 98 6.91 -0.14 0.85
CA ASN A 98 6.02 0.36 -0.18
C ASN A 98 4.66 -0.29 0.02
N GLY A 99 3.62 0.51 0.27
CA GLY A 99 2.25 0.07 0.36
C GLY A 99 1.42 0.64 -0.79
N GLN A 100 0.52 -0.16 -1.33
CA GLN A 100 -0.49 0.26 -2.29
C GLN A 100 -1.83 -0.33 -1.87
N LEU A 101 -2.86 0.51 -1.81
CA LEU A 101 -4.21 0.17 -1.42
C LEU A 101 -5.17 0.75 -2.45
N GLN A 102 -6.02 -0.09 -3.06
CA GLN A 102 -7.07 0.37 -3.97
C GLN A 102 -8.42 0.30 -3.26
N ILE A 103 -8.81 1.39 -2.60
CA ILE A 103 -9.99 1.41 -1.72
C ILE A 103 -11.28 1.17 -2.53
N THR A 104 -11.38 1.75 -3.73
CA THR A 104 -12.48 1.52 -4.68
C THR A 104 -11.95 1.75 -6.10
N LYS A 105 -12.77 1.50 -7.14
CA LYS A 105 -12.39 1.69 -8.56
C LYS A 105 -11.81 3.06 -8.91
N GLY A 106 -12.14 4.09 -8.14
CA GLY A 106 -11.64 5.46 -8.35
C GLY A 106 -10.70 5.96 -7.28
N TRP A 107 -10.29 5.14 -6.30
CA TRP A 107 -9.42 5.59 -5.21
C TRP A 107 -8.20 4.69 -5.07
N GLN A 108 -7.02 5.28 -5.22
CA GLN A 108 -5.76 4.60 -5.01
C GLN A 108 -4.90 5.38 -4.01
N ILE A 109 -4.43 4.68 -2.99
CA ILE A 109 -3.45 5.19 -2.05
C ILE A 109 -2.14 4.41 -2.25
N ARG A 110 -1.04 5.15 -2.33
CA ARG A 110 0.32 4.65 -2.34
C ARG A 110 1.08 5.30 -1.20
N TYR A 111 1.79 4.49 -0.44
CA TYR A 111 2.69 4.92 0.61
C TYR A 111 4.08 4.34 0.33
N SER A 112 5.12 5.12 0.54
CA SER A 112 6.48 4.61 0.55
C SER A 112 7.32 5.31 1.61
N ASN A 113 8.28 4.60 2.18
CA ASN A 113 9.27 5.19 3.06
C ASN A 113 10.66 4.59 2.83
N ARG A 114 11.67 5.32 3.31
CA ARG A 114 13.05 4.85 3.43
C ARG A 114 13.60 5.31 4.76
N ILE A 115 14.18 4.37 5.50
CA ILE A 115 14.68 4.56 6.86
C ILE A 115 16.11 4.05 6.90
N ASN A 116 17.02 4.84 7.48
CA ASN A 116 18.32 4.37 7.91
C ASN A 116 18.18 3.83 9.35
N ILE A 117 18.17 2.51 9.50
CA ILE A 117 17.96 1.89 10.81
C ILE A 117 19.14 2.13 11.75
N LYS A 118 20.35 2.26 11.21
CA LYS A 118 21.56 2.52 12.00
C LYS A 118 21.47 3.86 12.73
N GLU A 119 20.99 4.89 12.03
CA GLU A 119 20.82 6.25 12.57
C GLU A 119 19.42 6.47 13.14
N ARG A 120 18.54 5.47 13.05
CA ARG A 120 17.10 5.55 13.37
C ARG A 120 16.42 6.75 12.70
N GLU A 121 16.91 7.13 11.53
CA GLU A 121 16.47 8.32 10.81
C GLU A 121 15.60 7.92 9.63
N ILE A 122 14.49 8.62 9.50
CA ILE A 122 13.60 8.50 8.35
C ILE A 122 14.17 9.40 7.25
N ILE A 123 14.68 8.80 6.18
CA ILE A 123 15.28 9.50 5.05
C ILE A 123 14.18 10.16 4.20
N THR A 124 13.16 9.38 3.84
CA THR A 124 12.04 9.87 3.02
C THR A 124 10.75 9.18 3.42
N GLN A 125 9.64 9.90 3.36
CA GLN A 125 8.29 9.34 3.38
C GLN A 125 7.49 9.99 2.26
N ASN A 126 6.71 9.22 1.53
CA ASN A 126 5.84 9.72 0.48
C ASN A 126 4.46 9.10 0.62
N PHE A 127 3.47 9.96 0.61
CA PHE A 127 2.06 9.64 0.51
C PHE A 127 1.57 10.12 -0.84
N ASN A 128 0.88 9.26 -1.56
CA ASN A 128 0.29 9.60 -2.84
C ASN A 128 -1.13 9.04 -2.90
N ILE A 129 -2.09 9.93 -3.08
CA ILE A 129 -3.51 9.62 -3.11
C ILE A 129 -4.01 10.10 -4.47
N SER A 130 -4.50 9.17 -5.28
CA SER A 130 -5.12 9.46 -6.56
C SER A 130 -6.62 9.14 -6.46
N ARG A 131 -7.45 10.10 -6.87
CA ARG A 131 -8.89 9.93 -7.00
C ARG A 131 -9.33 10.21 -8.43
N ASP A 132 -9.92 9.21 -9.06
CA ASP A 132 -10.62 9.33 -10.33
C ASP A 132 -12.10 9.63 -10.08
N LEU A 133 -12.52 10.79 -10.58
CA LEU A 133 -13.90 11.15 -10.81
C LEU A 133 -14.17 11.04 -12.32
N HIS A 134 -15.44 10.88 -12.70
CA HIS A 134 -15.84 10.61 -14.10
C HIS A 134 -15.15 11.55 -15.11
N CYS A 135 -15.16 12.86 -14.84
CA CYS A 135 -14.51 13.86 -15.68
C CYS A 135 -13.27 14.50 -15.05
N TRP A 136 -12.93 14.16 -13.81
CA TRP A 136 -11.86 14.83 -13.06
C TRP A 136 -10.86 13.81 -12.52
N GLN A 137 -9.59 14.18 -12.47
CA GLN A 137 -8.55 13.43 -11.80
C GLN A 137 -7.91 14.31 -10.74
N LEU A 138 -7.89 13.80 -9.52
CA LEU A 138 -7.23 14.43 -8.39
C LEU A 138 -6.01 13.59 -8.03
N ASP A 139 -4.84 14.25 -7.96
CA ASP A 139 -3.60 13.66 -7.49
C ASP A 139 -3.07 14.50 -6.34
N PHE A 140 -3.01 13.90 -5.16
CA PHE A 140 -2.39 14.49 -3.98
C PHE A 140 -1.11 13.75 -3.65
N THR A 141 0.01 14.45 -3.62
CA THR A 141 1.30 13.91 -3.19
C THR A 141 1.80 14.72 -1.99
N TRP A 142 2.17 14.04 -0.92
CA TRP A 142 2.73 14.65 0.26
C TRP A 142 3.99 13.90 0.68
N SER A 143 5.08 14.62 0.84
CA SER A 143 6.35 14.09 1.33
C SER A 143 6.78 14.88 2.56
N PRO A 144 6.48 14.39 3.77
CA PRO A 144 7.06 14.95 4.97
C PRO A 144 8.54 14.54 5.04
N GLY A 145 9.42 15.53 5.14
CA GLY A 145 10.85 15.34 5.33
C GLY A 145 11.36 16.26 6.42
N LYS A 146 12.43 15.83 7.10
CA LYS A 146 13.05 16.55 8.22
C LYS A 146 13.59 17.93 7.83
N ASN A 147 14.19 18.05 6.65
CA ASN A 147 14.78 19.31 6.18
C ASN A 147 13.85 20.09 5.24
N PHE A 148 13.00 19.35 4.52
CA PHE A 148 12.08 19.91 3.56
C PHE A 148 10.83 19.04 3.52
N SER A 149 9.69 19.69 3.73
CA SER A 149 8.38 19.08 3.54
C SER A 149 7.71 19.71 2.34
N TYR A 150 7.03 18.93 1.52
CA TYR A 150 6.21 19.47 0.44
C TYR A 150 4.94 18.68 0.26
N TYR A 151 3.92 19.38 -0.24
CA TYR A 151 2.74 18.76 -0.80
C TYR A 151 2.45 19.35 -2.18
N ARG A 152 1.80 18.53 -3.00
CA ARG A 152 1.28 18.91 -4.32
C ARG A 152 -0.11 18.34 -4.45
N LEU A 153 -1.09 19.23 -4.63
CA LEU A 153 -2.44 18.89 -5.04
C LEU A 153 -2.59 19.30 -6.50
N GLU A 154 -2.95 18.34 -7.35
CA GLU A 154 -3.20 18.57 -8.76
C GLU A 154 -4.60 18.08 -9.09
N ILE A 155 -5.40 18.95 -9.69
CA ILE A 155 -6.76 18.65 -10.14
C ILE A 155 -6.81 18.96 -11.64
N ARG A 156 -7.21 17.95 -12.42
CA ARG A 156 -7.23 17.99 -13.89
C ARG A 156 -8.56 17.48 -14.41
N VAL A 157 -9.06 18.07 -15.49
CA VAL A 157 -10.21 17.55 -16.25
C VAL A 157 -9.70 16.52 -17.25
N LYS A 158 -10.37 15.36 -17.37
CA LYS A 158 -9.96 14.24 -18.24
C LYS A 158 -10.25 14.49 -19.71
N GLU A 159 -11.31 15.24 -20.01
CA GLU A 159 -11.72 15.50 -21.39
C GLU A 159 -10.79 16.46 -22.12
N SER A 160 -10.44 16.11 -23.35
CA SER A 160 -9.53 16.86 -24.22
C SER A 160 -10.08 18.23 -24.64
N MET A 161 -11.39 18.42 -24.59
CA MET A 161 -12.05 19.65 -25.06
C MET A 161 -12.06 20.78 -24.01
N LEU A 162 -11.76 20.49 -22.74
CA LEU A 162 -11.75 21.46 -21.62
C LEU A 162 -10.49 21.32 -20.75
N ARG A 163 -9.31 21.28 -21.39
CA ARG A 163 -8.01 21.25 -20.70
C ARG A 163 -7.64 22.54 -19.95
N ASP A 164 -8.44 23.59 -20.08
CA ASP A 164 -8.14 24.92 -19.59
C ASP A 164 -8.24 25.05 -18.06
N LEU A 165 -8.87 24.09 -17.38
CA LEU A 165 -8.95 24.06 -15.92
C LEU A 165 -7.97 23.03 -15.32
N LYS A 166 -6.68 23.40 -15.28
CA LYS A 166 -5.67 22.71 -14.48
C LYS A 166 -5.38 23.53 -13.23
N LEU A 167 -5.79 23.04 -12.07
CA LEU A 167 -5.40 23.64 -10.79
C LEU A 167 -4.27 22.81 -10.17
N THR A 168 -3.09 23.40 -10.05
CA THR A 168 -1.97 22.79 -9.33
C THR A 168 -1.58 23.70 -8.18
N LYS A 169 -1.69 23.18 -6.95
CA LYS A 169 -1.19 23.85 -5.75
C LYS A 169 -0.03 23.04 -5.20
N THR A 170 1.15 23.62 -5.24
CA THR A 170 2.34 23.08 -4.59
C THR A 170 2.70 24.03 -3.46
N ALA A 171 2.93 23.51 -2.27
CA ALA A 171 3.61 24.27 -1.24
C ALA A 171 4.72 23.41 -0.63
N GLY A 172 5.87 24.05 -0.40
CA GLY A 172 7.02 23.46 0.24
C GLY A 172 7.54 24.42 1.28
N GLY A 173 7.91 23.91 2.45
CA GLY A 173 8.37 24.72 3.56
C GLY A 173 9.34 23.92 4.44
N ARG A 174 10.22 24.66 5.13
CA ARG A 174 10.94 24.08 6.27
C ARG A 174 9.89 23.63 7.29
N PRO A 175 9.93 22.36 7.74
CA PRO A 175 8.98 21.89 8.74
C PRO A 175 9.14 22.75 10.00
N VAL A 176 8.01 23.24 10.54
CA VAL A 176 7.96 24.02 11.77
C VAL A 176 7.72 23.01 12.89
N PHE A 177 8.80 22.38 13.37
CA PHE A 177 8.77 21.54 14.57
C PHE A 177 9.87 22.01 15.52
#